data_AF-H2AYB0-F1
#
_entry.id   AF-H2AYB0-F1
#
_cell.length_a   1.000
_cell.length_b   1.000
_cell.length_c   1.000
_cell.angle_alpha   90.00
_cell.angle_beta   90.00
_cell.angle_gamma   90.00
#
_symmetry.space_group_name_H-M   'P 1'
#
loop_
_entity.id
_entity.type
_entity.pdbx_description
1 polymer ?
#
loop_
_entity_poly.entity_id
_entity_poly.type
_entity_poly.pdbx_seq_one_letter_code
_entity_poly.pdbx_strand_id
1 'polypeptide(L)'
;MRTWLSPALLNRHRKSNALKIQRLLAVLQIDSKDVNCHRLTPYLYPAHVQDKFDGLIRLSSTLMNLQILQQNMSFYRRSPTDINNFDFNCFDKSAKNSRYSLLQNGNLDGKQIIKQFLTKNNLSNLANLPIPSNKLPTSIRFKFNRDSLLMICGHLIMCNYPDTHFMSKIMKG
;
A
#
# COMPACT_ATOMS: atom_id res chain seq x y z
N MET A 1 12.80 20.30 -2.25
CA MET A 1 12.92 18.98 -1.58
C MET A 1 14.31 18.43 -1.90
N ARG A 2 15.22 18.32 -0.93
CA ARG A 2 16.56 17.74 -1.17
C ARG A 2 16.39 16.26 -1.52
N THR A 3 16.80 15.86 -2.72
CA THR A 3 16.76 14.45 -3.13
C THR A 3 17.93 13.72 -2.48
N TRP A 4 17.63 12.80 -1.58
CA TRP A 4 18.60 11.97 -0.86
C TRP A 4 19.23 10.87 -1.73
N LEU A 5 18.83 10.81 -3.00
CA LEU A 5 19.32 9.92 -4.03
C LEU A 5 20.14 10.73 -5.03
N SER A 6 21.21 10.12 -5.57
CA SER A 6 21.98 10.79 -6.60
C SER A 6 21.12 11.06 -7.83
N PRO A 7 21.17 12.28 -8.41
CA PRO A 7 20.46 12.58 -9.65
C PRO A 7 20.80 11.61 -10.78
N ALA A 8 22.04 11.11 -10.81
CA ALA A 8 22.49 10.10 -11.76
C ALA A 8 21.68 8.79 -11.66
N LEU A 9 21.39 8.31 -10.45
CA LEU A 9 20.60 7.09 -10.24
C LEU A 9 19.14 7.27 -10.70
N LEU A 10 18.55 8.43 -10.37
CA LEU A 10 17.18 8.78 -10.78
C LEU A 10 17.08 8.93 -12.31
N ASN A 11 18.08 9.53 -12.94
CA ASN A 11 18.13 9.76 -14.38
C ASN A 11 18.41 8.49 -15.18
N ARG A 12 19.26 7.58 -14.67
CA ARG A 12 19.61 6.30 -15.33
C ARG A 12 18.38 5.47 -15.70
N HIS A 13 17.35 5.48 -14.86
CA HIS A 13 16.12 4.71 -15.06
C HIS A 13 14.88 5.58 -15.30
N ARG A 14 15.05 6.85 -15.72
CA ARG A 14 13.96 7.83 -15.82
C ARG A 14 12.71 7.33 -16.54
N LYS A 15 12.87 6.75 -17.75
CA LYS A 15 11.74 6.21 -18.53
C LYS A 15 11.05 5.04 -17.84
N SER A 16 11.83 4.10 -17.31
CA SER A 16 11.30 2.92 -16.59
C SER A 16 10.57 3.32 -15.30
N ASN A 17 11.13 4.27 -14.55
CA ASN A 17 10.54 4.78 -13.32
C ASN A 17 9.20 5.47 -13.58
N ALA A 18 9.14 6.32 -14.61
CA ALA A 18 7.90 6.98 -15.02
C ALA A 18 6.82 5.95 -15.37
N LEU A 19 7.17 4.92 -16.14
CA LEU A 19 6.24 3.86 -16.52
C LEU A 19 5.72 3.07 -15.30
N LYS A 20 6.59 2.73 -14.35
CA LYS A 20 6.19 2.04 -13.11
C LYS A 20 5.19 2.86 -12.30
N ILE A 21 5.44 4.16 -12.15
CA ILE A 21 4.57 5.07 -11.40
C ILE A 21 3.25 5.24 -12.13
N GLN A 22 3.25 5.46 -13.45
CA GLN A 22 2.03 5.59 -14.24
C GLN A 22 1.16 4.33 -14.14
N ARG A 23 1.76 3.15 -14.22
CA ARG A 23 1.04 1.87 -14.02
C ARG A 23 0.43 1.79 -12.63
N LEU A 24 1.19 2.14 -11.59
CA LEU A 24 0.67 2.16 -10.23
C LEU A 24 -0.50 3.14 -10.07
N LEU A 25 -0.37 4.36 -10.56
CA LEU A 25 -1.43 5.37 -10.48
C LEU A 25 -2.70 4.93 -11.24
N ALA A 26 -2.54 4.32 -12.41
CA ALA A 26 -3.66 3.78 -13.17
C ALA A 26 -4.41 2.68 -12.41
N VAL A 27 -3.68 1.76 -11.76
CA VAL A 27 -4.27 0.70 -10.91
C VAL A 27 -4.99 1.31 -9.70
N LEU A 28 -4.42 2.36 -9.12
CA LEU A 28 -5.02 3.11 -8.02
C LEU A 28 -6.17 4.05 -8.46
N GLN A 29 -6.41 4.16 -9.77
CA GLN A 29 -7.39 5.07 -10.38
C GLN A 29 -7.15 6.54 -10.01
N ILE A 30 -5.88 6.94 -9.94
CA ILE A 30 -5.46 8.32 -9.70
C ILE A 30 -5.03 8.93 -11.03
N ASP A 31 -5.59 10.09 -11.40
CA ASP A 31 -5.16 10.76 -12.63
C ASP A 31 -3.70 11.20 -12.48
N SER A 32 -2.87 10.80 -13.45
CA SER A 32 -1.49 11.21 -13.56
C SER A 32 -1.30 12.72 -13.69
N LYS A 33 -2.33 13.46 -14.15
CA LYS A 33 -2.33 14.93 -14.20
C LYS A 33 -2.37 15.54 -12.81
N ASP A 34 -3.04 14.86 -11.89
CA ASP A 34 -3.15 15.34 -10.51
C ASP A 34 -1.84 15.10 -9.77
N VAL A 35 -1.01 14.14 -10.20
CA VAL A 35 0.23 13.69 -9.53
C VAL A 35 1.51 14.02 -10.28
N ASN A 36 2.39 14.76 -9.63
CA ASN A 36 3.76 14.92 -10.11
C ASN A 36 4.56 13.61 -9.96
N CYS A 37 4.59 12.79 -11.01
CA CYS A 37 5.28 11.51 -11.07
C CYS A 37 6.78 11.60 -10.71
N HIS A 38 7.43 12.74 -10.97
CA HIS A 38 8.84 12.92 -10.60
C HIS A 38 9.04 12.98 -9.08
N ARG A 39 8.06 13.48 -8.32
CA ARG A 39 8.10 13.48 -6.85
C ARG A 39 7.97 12.09 -6.25
N LEU A 40 7.35 11.15 -6.97
CA LEU A 40 7.19 9.77 -6.52
C LEU A 40 8.41 8.88 -6.78
N THR A 41 9.28 9.29 -7.70
CA THR A 41 10.43 8.49 -8.15
C THR A 41 11.36 8.04 -7.00
N PRO A 42 11.67 8.87 -5.98
CA PRO A 42 12.50 8.46 -4.85
C PRO A 42 11.96 7.24 -4.08
N TYR A 43 10.64 7.07 -4.01
CA TYR A 43 10.01 5.98 -3.26
C TYR A 43 10.13 4.62 -3.94
N LEU A 44 10.57 4.58 -5.21
CA LEU A 44 10.94 3.34 -5.90
C LEU A 44 12.28 2.77 -5.41
N TYR A 45 13.04 3.48 -4.55
CA TYR A 45 14.38 3.06 -4.12
C TYR A 45 14.46 2.81 -2.61
N PRO A 46 13.66 1.89 -2.06
CA PRO A 46 13.47 1.74 -0.62
C PRO A 46 14.77 1.47 0.14
N ALA A 47 15.70 0.71 -0.45
CA ALA A 47 17.00 0.40 0.15
C ALA A 47 17.87 1.63 0.46
N HIS A 48 17.60 2.79 -0.14
CA HIS A 48 18.39 4.00 0.02
C HIS A 48 17.73 5.07 0.90
N VAL A 49 16.44 4.90 1.21
CA VAL A 49 15.63 5.97 1.81
C VAL A 49 14.71 5.52 2.95
N GLN A 50 14.75 4.24 3.33
CA GLN A 50 13.82 3.64 4.29
C GLN A 50 13.73 4.42 5.61
N ASP A 51 14.85 4.68 6.28
CA ASP A 51 14.87 5.36 7.59
C ASP A 51 14.27 6.78 7.53
N LYS A 52 14.34 7.42 6.37
CA LYS A 52 13.84 8.79 6.15
C LYS A 52 12.35 8.86 5.89
N PHE A 53 11.75 7.75 5.45
CA PHE A 53 10.34 7.68 5.06
C PHE A 53 9.55 6.68 5.88
N ASP A 54 10.09 6.24 7.00
CA ASP A 54 9.44 5.29 7.90
C ASP A 54 8.12 5.85 8.46
N GLY A 55 8.01 7.17 8.59
CA GLY A 55 6.74 7.86 8.89
C GLY A 55 5.67 7.69 7.81
N LEU A 56 6.05 7.69 6.52
CA LEU A 56 5.11 7.46 5.41
C LEU A 56 4.64 6.00 5.37
N ILE A 57 5.55 5.06 5.64
CA ILE A 57 5.22 3.63 5.74
C ILE A 57 4.22 3.40 6.88
N ARG A 58 4.50 3.98 8.05
CA ARG A 58 3.61 3.90 9.22
C ARG A 58 2.23 4.50 8.92
N LEU A 59 2.19 5.72 8.38
CA LEU A 59 0.94 6.39 8.00
C LEU A 59 0.07 5.51 7.08
N SER A 60 0.64 5.03 5.98
CA SER A 60 -0.08 4.17 5.03
C SER A 60 -0.55 2.86 5.66
N SER A 61 0.28 2.23 6.46
CA SER A 61 -0.06 0.97 7.12
C SER A 61 -1.20 1.15 8.11
N THR A 62 -1.16 2.22 8.91
CA THR A 62 -2.22 2.57 9.87
C THR A 62 -3.53 2.84 9.15
N LEU A 63 -3.52 3.63 8.08
CA LEU A 63 -4.73 3.95 7.32
C LEU A 63 -5.31 2.73 6.60
N MET A 64 -4.46 1.86 6.05
CA MET A 64 -4.91 0.60 5.45
C MET A 64 -5.58 -0.31 6.48
N ASN A 65 -4.98 -0.45 7.67
CA ASN A 65 -5.57 -1.22 8.77
C ASN A 65 -6.92 -0.62 9.21
N LEU A 66 -7.02 0.71 9.25
CA LEU A 66 -8.27 1.40 9.58
C LEU A 66 -9.36 1.15 8.52
N GLN A 67 -9.03 1.14 7.23
CA GLN A 67 -9.99 0.81 6.19
C GLN A 67 -10.44 -0.67 6.22
N ILE A 68 -9.52 -1.59 6.50
CA ILE A 68 -9.86 -3.01 6.73
C ILE A 68 -10.86 -3.13 7.88
N LEU A 69 -10.59 -2.43 8.99
CA LEU A 69 -11.48 -2.40 10.14
C LEU A 69 -12.86 -1.82 9.77
N GLN A 70 -12.90 -0.70 9.05
CA GLN A 70 -14.14 -0.06 8.62
C GLN A 70 -14.99 -0.98 7.73
N GLN A 71 -14.36 -1.67 6.77
CA GLN A 71 -15.08 -2.65 5.95
C GLN A 71 -15.67 -3.78 6.79
N ASN A 72 -14.88 -4.35 7.70
CA ASN A 72 -15.37 -5.41 8.59
C ASN A 72 -16.57 -4.95 9.41
N MET A 73 -16.49 -3.78 10.07
CA MET A 73 -17.62 -3.22 10.84
C MET A 73 -18.87 -2.98 9.98
N SER A 74 -18.71 -2.70 8.69
CA SER A 74 -19.84 -2.54 7.75
C SER A 74 -20.47 -3.87 7.31
N PHE A 75 -19.74 -4.99 7.32
CA PHE A 75 -20.26 -6.30 6.90
C PHE A 75 -21.18 -6.96 7.94
N TYR A 76 -20.94 -6.71 9.23
CA TYR A 76 -21.74 -7.31 10.32
C TYR A 76 -23.03 -6.55 10.65
N ARG A 77 -23.36 -5.50 9.87
CA ARG A 77 -24.62 -4.73 9.93
C ARG A 77 -25.84 -5.63 9.94
N ARG A 78 -26.40 -5.91 11.11
CA ARG A 78 -27.67 -6.64 11.30
C ARG A 78 -28.32 -6.40 12.67
N SER A 79 -27.85 -5.44 13.48
CA SER A 79 -28.32 -5.31 14.87
C SER A 79 -29.01 -3.98 15.14
N PRO A 80 -30.12 -3.97 15.91
CA PRO A 80 -30.70 -2.73 16.45
C PRO A 80 -29.76 -1.98 17.43
N THR A 81 -28.62 -2.58 17.80
CA THR A 81 -27.57 -1.96 18.62
C THR A 81 -26.44 -1.32 17.81
N ASP A 82 -26.54 -1.31 16.47
CA ASP A 82 -25.49 -0.73 15.60
C ASP A 82 -25.44 0.80 15.80
N ILE A 83 -24.23 1.36 16.00
CA ILE A 83 -24.02 2.81 16.17
C ILE A 83 -23.52 3.37 14.84
N ASN A 84 -24.20 4.39 14.31
CA ASN A 84 -23.86 5.02 13.01
C ASN A 84 -23.70 4.02 11.86
N ASN A 85 -24.53 2.96 11.83
CA ASN A 85 -24.46 1.87 10.85
C ASN A 85 -23.15 1.05 10.90
N PHE A 86 -22.46 1.02 12.04
CA PHE A 86 -21.31 0.15 12.28
C PHE A 86 -21.59 -0.78 13.46
N ASP A 87 -21.29 -2.06 13.25
CA ASP A 87 -21.37 -3.07 14.31
C ASP A 87 -20.02 -3.14 15.05
N PHE A 88 -19.96 -2.53 16.22
CA PHE A 88 -18.78 -2.55 17.08
C PHE A 88 -18.56 -3.90 17.78
N ASN A 89 -19.57 -4.79 17.78
CA ASN A 89 -19.45 -6.17 18.28
C ASN A 89 -18.96 -7.13 17.18
N CYS A 90 -18.48 -6.61 16.03
CA CYS A 90 -17.98 -7.41 14.92
C CYS A 90 -16.84 -8.36 15.33
N PHE A 91 -16.03 -7.97 16.31
CA PHE A 91 -14.91 -8.76 16.80
C PHE A 91 -15.37 -10.05 17.48
N ASP A 92 -16.39 -9.97 18.33
CA ASP A 92 -16.98 -11.14 19.00
C ASP A 92 -17.71 -12.06 18.03
N LYS A 93 -18.30 -11.51 16.97
CA LYS A 93 -18.95 -12.28 15.89
C LYS A 93 -17.93 -12.96 14.96
N SER A 94 -16.78 -12.34 14.75
CA SER A 94 -15.69 -12.91 13.95
C SER A 94 -15.03 -14.11 14.61
N ALA A 95 -15.02 -14.15 15.95
CA ALA A 95 -14.55 -15.27 16.76
C ALA A 95 -15.31 -16.58 16.50
N LYS A 96 -16.61 -16.48 16.26
CA LYS A 96 -17.53 -17.62 16.18
C LYS A 96 -17.72 -18.19 14.77
N ASN A 97 -17.38 -17.44 13.72
CA ASN A 97 -17.56 -17.87 12.33
C ASN A 97 -16.21 -18.22 11.69
N SER A 98 -16.00 -19.50 11.36
CA SER A 98 -14.71 -20.02 10.82
C SER A 98 -14.27 -19.39 9.50
N ARG A 99 -15.20 -18.86 8.68
CA ARG A 99 -14.86 -18.10 7.45
C ARG A 99 -14.29 -16.70 7.72
N TYR A 100 -14.40 -16.22 8.97
CA TYR A 100 -13.93 -14.91 9.42
C TYR A 100 -12.90 -15.03 10.57
N SER A 101 -12.49 -16.26 10.92
CA SER A 101 -11.40 -16.60 11.84
C SER A 101 -10.02 -16.02 11.46
N LEU A 102 -9.91 -15.42 10.26
CA LEU A 102 -8.80 -14.57 9.85
C LEU A 102 -8.55 -13.40 10.81
N LEU A 103 -9.56 -13.02 11.61
CA LEU A 103 -9.50 -11.93 12.57
C LEU A 103 -8.89 -12.32 13.94
N GLN A 104 -9.07 -13.55 14.43
CA GLN A 104 -8.58 -13.94 15.76
C GLN A 104 -7.11 -14.40 15.77
N ASN A 105 -6.57 -14.84 14.64
CA ASN A 105 -5.20 -15.34 14.54
C ASN A 105 -4.24 -14.35 13.86
N GLY A 106 -4.40 -13.03 14.06
CA GLY A 106 -3.44 -12.02 13.57
C GLY A 106 -3.16 -12.03 12.06
N ASN A 107 -4.06 -12.61 11.25
CA ASN A 107 -3.85 -12.95 9.84
C ASN A 107 -4.74 -12.15 8.87
N LEU A 108 -5.26 -10.99 9.29
CA LEU A 108 -5.35 -9.83 8.40
C LEU A 108 -3.97 -9.18 8.31
N ASP A 109 -2.97 -9.94 7.86
CA ASP A 109 -1.67 -9.35 7.63
C ASP A 109 -1.86 -8.41 6.44
N GLY A 110 -1.87 -7.09 6.68
CA GLY A 110 -1.91 -6.10 5.60
C GLY A 110 -0.85 -6.38 4.54
N LYS A 111 0.22 -7.11 4.90
CA LYS A 111 1.19 -7.67 3.95
C LYS A 111 0.57 -8.67 2.97
N GLN A 112 -0.33 -9.57 3.37
CA GLN A 112 -1.00 -10.50 2.45
C GLN A 112 -1.88 -9.76 1.45
N ILE A 113 -2.67 -8.77 1.89
CA ILE A 113 -3.48 -7.93 1.00
C ILE A 113 -2.57 -7.20 0.00
N ILE A 114 -1.50 -6.56 0.49
CA ILE A 114 -0.50 -5.92 -0.38
C ILE A 114 0.14 -6.94 -1.33
N LYS A 115 0.45 -8.15 -0.87
CA LYS A 115 1.04 -9.21 -1.71
C LYS A 115 0.10 -9.62 -2.85
N GLN A 116 -1.18 -9.82 -2.55
CA GLN A 116 -2.20 -10.14 -3.54
C GLN A 116 -2.37 -8.99 -4.53
N PHE A 117 -2.51 -7.76 -4.04
CA PHE A 117 -2.62 -6.57 -4.86
C PHE A 117 -1.42 -6.41 -5.81
N LEU A 118 -0.19 -6.54 -5.29
CA LEU A 118 1.02 -6.43 -6.10
C LEU A 118 1.11 -7.52 -7.17
N THR A 119 0.68 -8.74 -6.85
CA THR A 119 0.75 -9.89 -7.75
C THR A 119 -0.30 -9.78 -8.85
N LYS A 120 -1.56 -9.54 -8.49
CA LYS A 120 -2.68 -9.44 -9.45
C LYS A 120 -2.52 -8.28 -10.44
N ASN A 121 -1.89 -7.19 -10.02
CA ASN A 121 -1.68 -6.01 -10.85
C ASN A 121 -0.32 -5.98 -11.56
N ASN A 122 0.44 -7.09 -11.56
CA ASN A 122 1.78 -7.16 -12.17
C ASN A 122 2.78 -6.10 -11.64
N LEU A 123 2.68 -5.77 -10.35
CA LEU A 123 3.52 -4.80 -9.64
C LEU A 123 4.62 -5.48 -8.78
N SER A 124 4.89 -6.76 -9.00
CA SER A 124 5.94 -7.55 -8.30
C SER A 124 7.38 -7.06 -8.54
N ASN A 125 7.58 -6.06 -9.39
CA ASN A 125 8.85 -5.38 -9.63
C ASN A 125 8.74 -3.84 -9.48
N LEU A 126 7.85 -3.38 -8.59
CA LEU A 126 7.66 -1.96 -8.31
C LEU A 126 8.97 -1.31 -7.83
N ALA A 127 9.63 -1.89 -6.82
CA ALA A 127 10.88 -1.38 -6.28
C ALA A 127 12.05 -1.57 -7.26
N ASN A 128 12.92 -0.57 -7.33
CA ASN A 128 14.23 -0.62 -7.95
C ASN A 128 15.24 -1.13 -6.93
N LEU A 129 15.77 -2.32 -7.19
CA LEU A 129 16.75 -2.97 -6.35
C LEU A 129 18.06 -3.08 -7.12
N PRO A 130 19.22 -2.81 -6.49
CA PRO A 130 20.52 -2.93 -7.14
C PRO A 130 20.92 -4.40 -7.41
N ILE A 131 20.11 -5.36 -6.95
CA ILE A 131 20.37 -6.79 -7.02
C ILE A 131 19.49 -7.43 -8.11
N PRO A 132 20.06 -8.27 -9.01
CA PRO A 132 19.31 -9.02 -10.02
C PRO A 132 18.16 -9.86 -9.45
N SER A 133 17.13 -10.10 -10.28
CA SER A 133 15.91 -10.82 -9.86
C SER A 133 16.17 -12.23 -9.35
N ASN A 134 17.07 -12.96 -10.01
CA ASN A 134 17.45 -14.33 -9.69
C ASN A 134 18.29 -14.47 -8.42
N LYS A 135 18.88 -13.39 -7.90
CA LYS A 135 19.76 -13.42 -6.72
C LYS A 135 19.07 -12.97 -5.44
N LEU A 136 17.84 -12.48 -5.51
CA LEU A 136 17.13 -11.95 -4.36
C LEU A 136 15.96 -12.86 -3.97
N PRO A 137 15.91 -13.35 -2.71
CA PRO A 137 14.78 -14.10 -2.20
C PRO A 137 13.45 -13.36 -2.43
N THR A 138 12.41 -14.12 -2.78
CA THR A 138 11.06 -13.60 -3.07
C THR A 138 10.47 -12.82 -1.88
N SER A 139 10.73 -13.27 -0.66
CA SER A 139 10.32 -12.60 0.58
C SER A 139 10.95 -11.21 0.73
N ILE A 140 12.24 -11.07 0.41
CA ILE A 140 12.97 -9.80 0.47
C ILE A 140 12.50 -8.86 -0.64
N ARG A 141 12.30 -9.38 -1.85
CA ARG A 141 11.72 -8.61 -2.96
C ARG A 141 10.34 -8.07 -2.60
N PHE A 142 9.50 -8.93 -2.03
CA PHE A 142 8.17 -8.54 -1.56
C PHE A 142 8.25 -7.44 -0.51
N LYS A 143 9.14 -7.55 0.49
CA LYS A 143 9.37 -6.51 1.50
C LYS A 143 9.63 -5.15 0.84
N PHE A 144 10.56 -5.09 -0.10
CA PHE A 144 10.89 -3.82 -0.76
C PHE A 144 9.77 -3.27 -1.65
N ASN A 145 9.07 -4.12 -2.40
CA ASN A 145 7.91 -3.68 -3.18
C ASN A 145 6.79 -3.13 -2.28
N ARG A 146 6.54 -3.80 -1.16
CA ARG A 146 5.59 -3.36 -0.14
C ARG A 146 6.01 -1.99 0.41
N ASP A 147 7.27 -1.84 0.80
CA ASP A 147 7.78 -0.59 1.36
C ASP A 147 7.70 0.56 0.33
N SER A 148 8.03 0.30 -0.94
CA SER A 148 7.80 1.24 -2.05
C SER A 148 6.34 1.65 -2.20
N LEU A 149 5.42 0.68 -2.21
CA LEU A 149 3.99 0.95 -2.31
C LEU A 149 3.53 1.83 -1.14
N LEU A 150 3.88 1.47 0.10
CA LEU A 150 3.47 2.17 1.30
C LEU A 150 4.05 3.59 1.37
N MET A 151 5.30 3.80 0.97
CA MET A 151 5.88 5.15 0.88
C MET A 151 5.16 6.01 -0.16
N ILE A 152 4.87 5.47 -1.35
CA ILE A 152 4.13 6.19 -2.40
C ILE A 152 2.73 6.56 -1.90
N CYS A 153 2.00 5.60 -1.33
CA CYS A 153 0.67 5.84 -0.79
C CYS A 153 0.70 6.90 0.33
N GLY A 154 1.72 6.85 1.19
CA GLY A 154 1.85 7.78 2.32
C GLY A 154 2.14 9.19 1.84
N HIS A 155 2.95 9.31 0.79
CA HIS A 155 3.17 10.59 0.12
C HIS A 155 1.88 11.13 -0.49
N LEU A 156 1.10 10.29 -1.19
CA LEU A 156 -0.19 10.69 -1.77
C LEU A 156 -1.15 11.18 -0.68
N ILE A 157 -1.25 10.47 0.45
CA ILE A 157 -2.06 10.91 1.59
C ILE A 157 -1.62 12.29 2.09
N MET A 158 -0.31 12.47 2.33
CA MET A 158 0.24 13.74 2.83
C MET A 158 0.07 14.91 1.87
N CYS A 159 0.00 14.65 0.56
CA CYS A 159 -0.24 15.66 -0.45
C CYS A 159 -1.73 15.99 -0.65
N ASN A 160 -2.61 15.57 0.27
CA ASN A 160 -4.04 15.83 0.23
C ASN A 160 -4.69 15.44 -1.11
N TYR A 161 -4.33 14.28 -1.66
CA TYR A 161 -5.24 13.68 -2.64
C TYR A 161 -6.56 13.43 -1.90
N PRO A 162 -7.64 14.10 -2.31
CA PRO A 162 -8.76 14.44 -1.43
C PRO A 162 -9.60 13.24 -1.00
N ASP A 163 -9.24 12.04 -1.44
CA ASP A 163 -9.95 10.83 -1.09
C ASP A 163 -8.96 9.69 -0.86
N THR A 164 -8.94 9.16 0.37
CA THR A 164 -8.24 7.90 0.68
C THR A 164 -8.90 6.70 -0.01
N HIS A 165 -9.92 6.93 -0.84
CA HIS A 165 -10.61 5.93 -1.66
C HIS A 165 -9.66 5.06 -2.49
N PHE A 166 -8.48 5.54 -2.90
CA PHE A 166 -7.51 4.70 -3.60
C PHE A 166 -6.99 3.52 -2.74
N MET A 167 -6.96 3.66 -1.41
CA MET A 167 -6.60 2.57 -0.49
C MET A 167 -7.65 1.43 -0.54
N SER A 168 -8.92 1.76 -0.80
CA SER A 168 -9.97 0.75 -0.98
C SER A 168 -9.71 -0.12 -2.21
N LYS A 169 -8.99 0.40 -3.22
CA LYS A 169 -8.58 -0.35 -4.42
C LYS A 169 -7.50 -1.38 -4.10
N ILE A 170 -6.61 -1.07 -3.15
CA ILE A 170 -5.60 -2.02 -2.66
C ILE A 170 -6.30 -3.20 -1.99
N MET A 171 -7.37 -2.93 -1.23
CA MET A 171 -8.12 -3.97 -0.53
C MET A 171 -9.03 -4.82 -1.42
N LYS A 172 -9.52 -4.26 -2.53
CA LYS A 172 -10.32 -4.97 -3.54
C LYS A 172 -9.48 -5.80 -4.51
N GLY A 173 -8.14 -5.77 -4.37
CA GLY A 173 -7.17 -6.42 -5.25
C GLY A 173 -7.60 -7.82 -5.66
#